data_AF-A0A158HSD0-F1
#
_entry.id   AF-A0A158HSD0-F1
#
_cell.length_a   1.000
_cell.length_b   1.000
_cell.length_c   1.000
_cell.angle_alpha   90.00
_cell.angle_beta   90.00
_cell.angle_gamma   90.00
#
_symmetry.space_group_name_H-M   'P 1'
#
loop_
_entity.id
_entity.type
_entity.pdbx_description
1 polymer ?
#
loop_
_entity_poly.entity_id
_entity_poly.type
_entity_poly.pdbx_seq_one_letter_code
_entity_poly.pdbx_strand_id
1 'polypeptide(L)'
;MTCDESKLHDLRAALPELPFDGDGPVFRAPWEAQAFAMTLALHERGIFTWKEWAHALSVAISDAQASGDPDHGDTYYAHWLSALERLSAEKGCVSATLLARRRVEWDEAARSTPHGEPIVLGRKRALPEATLDAYRAAIYRIDATPRIDMKIGAANAAVVSLLLQHDVESAVFVTAFNPFGHVLAPEDNAARQRSLIERVGEMGLRALPGEGVDPMNIWSAETSLFVLGATPGTADALMTGFGQNAVVYVDRAGVPELLLHPDYR
;
A
#
# COMPACT_ATOMS: atom_id res chain seq x y z
N MET A 1 -15.53 37.90 -19.53
CA MET A 1 -15.10 37.26 -20.79
C MET A 1 -13.84 37.96 -21.23
N THR A 2 -12.64 37.41 -21.00
CA THR A 2 -11.41 37.96 -21.64
C THR A 2 -10.20 37.04 -21.46
N CYS A 3 -9.95 36.52 -20.26
CA CYS A 3 -8.71 35.79 -19.98
C CYS A 3 -8.70 34.35 -20.52
N ASP A 4 -9.86 33.66 -20.49
CA ASP A 4 -9.96 32.26 -20.92
C ASP A 4 -10.05 32.12 -22.45
N GLU A 5 -10.81 33.00 -23.10
CA GLU A 5 -10.95 33.06 -24.57
C GLU A 5 -9.62 33.39 -25.27
N SER A 6 -8.82 34.30 -24.71
CA SER A 6 -7.49 34.63 -25.28
C SER A 6 -6.54 33.43 -25.24
N LYS A 7 -6.57 32.63 -24.16
CA LYS A 7 -5.68 31.46 -24.01
C LYS A 7 -6.09 30.33 -24.94
N LEU A 8 -7.40 30.09 -25.07
CA LEU A 8 -7.94 29.11 -26.02
C LEU A 8 -7.60 29.50 -27.46
N HIS A 9 -7.64 30.80 -27.78
CA HIS A 9 -7.23 31.30 -29.08
C HIS A 9 -5.73 31.09 -29.34
N ASP A 10 -4.86 31.39 -28.36
CA ASP A 10 -3.42 31.16 -28.48
C ASP A 10 -3.10 29.66 -28.63
N LEU A 11 -3.79 28.81 -27.88
CA LEU A 11 -3.68 27.36 -27.99
C LEU A 11 -4.13 26.86 -29.37
N ARG A 12 -5.26 27.36 -29.87
CA ARG A 12 -5.78 27.04 -31.21
C ARG A 12 -4.80 27.47 -32.31
N ALA A 13 -4.16 28.62 -32.15
CA ALA A 13 -3.14 29.11 -33.07
C ALA A 13 -1.87 28.25 -33.03
N ALA A 14 -1.47 27.79 -31.83
CA ALA A 14 -0.32 26.90 -31.65
C ALA A 14 -0.59 25.47 -32.14
N LEU A 15 -1.84 24.99 -32.04
CA LEU A 15 -2.27 23.63 -32.34
C LEU A 15 -3.53 23.62 -33.23
N PRO A 16 -3.39 23.88 -34.54
CA PRO A 16 -4.53 23.94 -35.46
C PRO A 16 -5.25 22.59 -35.66
N GLU A 17 -4.58 21.48 -35.34
CA GLU A 17 -5.11 20.12 -35.47
C GLU A 17 -5.93 19.64 -34.25
N LEU A 18 -5.92 20.37 -33.12
CA LEU A 18 -6.70 20.00 -31.94
C LEU A 18 -8.21 19.99 -32.28
N PRO A 19 -8.99 18.95 -31.94
CA PRO A 19 -10.43 18.94 -32.21
C PRO A 19 -11.17 20.00 -31.37
N PHE A 20 -11.82 20.95 -32.04
CA PHE A 20 -12.68 21.97 -31.43
C PHE A 20 -14.08 21.92 -32.03
N ASP A 21 -15.09 22.18 -31.19
CA ASP A 21 -16.43 22.55 -31.62
C ASP A 21 -16.68 24.06 -31.37
N GLY A 22 -17.95 24.48 -31.46
CA GLY A 22 -18.34 25.88 -31.24
C GLY A 22 -18.11 26.39 -29.81
N ASP A 23 -17.96 25.48 -28.84
CA ASP A 23 -17.87 25.79 -27.41
C ASP A 23 -16.48 25.45 -26.82
N GLY A 24 -15.61 24.72 -27.52
CA GLY A 24 -14.22 24.50 -27.11
C GLY A 24 -13.61 23.17 -27.58
N PRO A 25 -12.53 22.71 -26.92
CA PRO A 25 -11.93 21.41 -27.20
C PRO A 25 -12.90 20.26 -26.91
N VAL A 26 -12.94 19.28 -27.80
CA VAL A 26 -13.81 18.10 -27.66
C VAL A 26 -13.11 17.03 -26.84
N PHE A 27 -13.82 16.41 -25.90
CA PHE A 27 -13.32 15.31 -25.04
C PHE A 27 -14.23 14.08 -25.14
N ARG A 28 -13.64 12.91 -25.35
CA ARG A 28 -14.30 11.59 -25.42
C ARG A 28 -14.31 10.87 -24.08
N ALA A 29 -13.43 11.26 -23.17
CA ALA A 29 -13.35 10.68 -21.83
C ALA A 29 -12.97 11.75 -20.78
N PRO A 30 -13.36 11.58 -19.50
CA PRO A 30 -13.04 12.53 -18.44
C PRO A 30 -11.54 12.82 -18.28
N TRP A 31 -10.69 11.82 -18.53
CA TRP A 31 -9.23 11.98 -18.40
C TRP A 31 -8.64 12.93 -19.46
N GLU A 32 -9.25 13.05 -20.65
CA GLU A 32 -8.80 13.96 -21.70
C GLU A 32 -9.00 15.42 -21.27
N ALA A 33 -10.17 15.72 -20.69
CA ALA A 33 -10.46 17.03 -20.11
C ALA A 33 -9.51 17.37 -18.95
N GLN A 34 -9.16 16.37 -18.13
CA GLN A 34 -8.19 16.56 -17.04
C GLN A 34 -6.78 16.85 -17.56
N ALA A 35 -6.31 16.10 -18.57
CA ALA A 35 -5.01 16.34 -19.19
C ALA A 35 -4.92 17.74 -19.82
N PHE A 36 -5.97 18.16 -20.51
CA PHE A 36 -6.11 19.51 -21.04
C PHE A 36 -6.06 20.56 -19.92
N ALA A 37 -6.87 20.41 -18.87
CA ALA A 37 -6.93 21.34 -17.75
C ALA A 37 -5.58 21.44 -17.02
N MET A 38 -4.88 20.33 -16.81
CA MET A 38 -3.52 20.32 -16.23
C MET A 38 -2.53 21.08 -17.12
N THR A 39 -2.62 20.94 -18.43
CA THR A 39 -1.77 21.64 -19.39
C THR A 39 -1.97 23.15 -19.30
N LEU A 40 -3.23 23.60 -19.33
CA LEU A 40 -3.58 25.00 -19.16
C LEU A 40 -3.08 25.54 -17.81
N ALA A 41 -3.31 24.79 -16.73
CA ALA A 41 -2.94 25.19 -15.38
C ALA A 41 -1.42 25.25 -15.14
N LEU A 42 -0.62 24.48 -15.88
CA LEU A 42 0.85 24.54 -15.84
C LEU A 42 1.38 25.70 -16.68
N HIS A 43 0.79 25.94 -17.85
CA HIS A 43 1.08 27.12 -18.67
C HIS A 43 0.77 28.43 -17.91
N GLU A 44 -0.38 28.51 -17.24
CA GLU A 44 -0.77 29.68 -16.44
C GLU A 44 0.19 29.96 -15.28
N ARG A 45 0.82 28.91 -14.75
CA ARG A 45 1.86 29.02 -13.72
C ARG A 45 3.24 29.34 -14.29
N GLY A 46 3.36 29.51 -15.61
CA GLY A 46 4.61 29.83 -16.29
C GLY A 46 5.63 28.69 -16.32
N ILE A 47 5.18 27.45 -16.11
CA ILE A 47 6.08 26.27 -16.12
C ILE A 47 6.64 26.02 -17.53
N PHE A 48 5.82 26.26 -18.55
CA PHE A 48 6.21 26.24 -19.95
C PHE A 48 5.39 27.24 -20.76
N THR A 49 5.88 27.57 -21.95
CA THR A 49 5.20 28.40 -22.95
C THR A 49 4.43 27.55 -23.96
N TRP A 50 3.46 28.13 -24.67
CA TRP A 50 2.77 27.43 -25.76
C TRP A 50 3.69 26.96 -26.89
N LYS A 51 4.82 27.64 -27.11
CA LYS A 51 5.83 27.22 -28.09
C LYS A 51 6.54 25.94 -27.66
N GLU A 52 6.92 25.84 -26.38
CA GLU A 52 7.52 24.63 -25.82
C GLU A 52 6.50 23.48 -25.80
N TRP A 53 5.24 23.78 -25.47
CA TRP A 53 4.15 22.81 -25.53
C TRP A 53 3.96 22.23 -26.93
N ALA A 54 3.83 23.09 -27.95
CA ALA A 54 3.66 22.65 -29.33
C ALA A 54 4.82 21.77 -29.79
N HIS A 55 6.05 22.13 -29.43
CA HIS A 55 7.23 21.31 -29.74
C HIS A 55 7.18 19.94 -29.05
N ALA A 56 6.91 19.89 -27.74
CA ALA A 56 6.81 18.63 -27.00
C ALA A 56 5.72 17.71 -27.56
N LEU A 57 4.58 18.27 -27.96
CA LEU A 57 3.49 17.53 -28.57
C LEU A 57 3.86 16.98 -29.95
N SER A 58 4.49 17.78 -30.81
CA SER A 58 4.96 17.30 -32.11
C SER A 58 5.96 16.14 -31.99
N VAL A 59 6.87 16.18 -31.01
CA VAL A 59 7.80 15.08 -30.73
C VAL A 59 7.05 13.83 -30.26
N ALA A 60 6.09 13.97 -29.35
CA ALA A 60 5.29 12.84 -28.85
C ALA A 60 4.48 12.16 -29.96
N ILE A 61 3.87 12.94 -30.87
CA ILE A 61 3.15 12.42 -32.04
C ILE A 61 4.13 11.69 -32.98
N SER A 62 5.27 12.30 -33.28
CA SER A 62 6.27 11.71 -34.18
C SER A 62 6.79 10.36 -33.66
N ASP A 63 7.06 10.26 -32.36
CA ASP A 63 7.50 9.02 -31.71
C ASP A 63 6.43 7.92 -31.77
N ALA A 64 5.16 8.30 -31.58
CA ALA A 64 4.05 7.35 -31.62
C ALA A 64 3.78 6.83 -33.04
N GLN A 65 3.81 7.72 -34.04
CA GLN A 65 3.71 7.35 -35.45
C GLN A 65 4.86 6.43 -35.87
N ALA A 66 6.09 6.72 -35.43
CA ALA A 66 7.25 5.84 -35.66
C ALA A 66 7.09 4.46 -34.99
N SER A 67 6.29 4.37 -33.92
CA SER A 67 5.98 3.13 -33.21
C SER A 67 4.78 2.37 -33.79
N GLY A 68 4.20 2.84 -34.90
CA GLY A 68 3.13 2.15 -35.64
C GLY A 68 1.71 2.58 -35.27
N ASP A 69 1.52 3.74 -34.66
CA ASP A 69 0.19 4.31 -34.44
C ASP A 69 -0.47 4.73 -35.78
N PRO A 70 -1.63 4.17 -36.16
CA PRO A 70 -2.31 4.49 -37.41
C PRO A 70 -3.05 5.84 -37.42
N ASP A 71 -2.96 6.64 -36.35
CA ASP A 71 -3.42 8.05 -36.29
C ASP A 71 -4.90 8.22 -36.68
N HIS A 72 -5.79 7.49 -35.99
CA HIS A 72 -7.23 7.52 -36.23
C HIS A 72 -7.95 8.64 -35.45
N GLY A 73 -7.21 9.62 -34.90
CA GLY A 73 -7.76 10.72 -34.09
C GLY A 73 -8.27 10.32 -32.70
N ASP A 74 -8.27 9.03 -32.37
CA ASP A 74 -8.58 8.47 -31.06
C ASP A 74 -7.37 8.39 -30.12
N THR A 75 -6.16 8.57 -30.66
CA THR A 75 -4.88 8.55 -29.93
C THR A 75 -4.34 9.94 -29.62
N TYR A 76 -4.97 11.01 -30.13
CA TYR A 76 -4.48 12.38 -29.99
C TYR A 76 -4.23 12.80 -28.53
N TYR A 77 -5.20 12.61 -27.63
CA TYR A 77 -5.02 12.93 -26.21
C TYR A 77 -4.04 11.99 -25.49
N ALA A 78 -3.74 10.82 -26.05
CA ALA A 78 -2.67 9.96 -25.52
C ALA A 78 -1.29 10.54 -25.83
N HIS A 79 -1.11 11.13 -27.03
CA HIS A 79 0.09 11.91 -27.36
C HIS A 79 0.18 13.18 -26.50
N TRP A 80 -0.96 13.85 -26.27
CA TRP A 80 -1.06 14.99 -25.36
C TRP A 80 -0.57 14.64 -23.96
N LEU A 81 -1.06 13.53 -23.38
CA LEU A 81 -0.63 13.08 -22.07
C LEU A 81 0.87 12.74 -22.05
N SER A 82 1.37 12.08 -23.09
CA SER A 82 2.79 11.75 -23.22
C SER A 82 3.67 13.01 -23.26
N ALA A 83 3.26 14.03 -24.01
CA ALA A 83 3.93 15.33 -24.06
C ALA A 83 3.91 16.04 -22.70
N LEU A 84 2.77 16.00 -22.00
CA LEU A 84 2.59 16.57 -20.67
C LEU A 84 3.50 15.90 -19.62
N GLU A 85 3.56 14.57 -19.59
CA GLU A 85 4.45 13.83 -18.69
C GLU A 85 5.92 14.16 -18.94
N ARG A 86 6.35 14.19 -20.22
CA ARG A 86 7.73 14.50 -20.61
C ARG A 86 8.11 15.93 -20.28
N LEU A 87 7.32 16.91 -20.71
CA LEU A 87 7.61 18.32 -20.48
C LEU A 87 7.60 18.66 -18.98
N SER A 88 6.66 18.09 -18.21
CA SER A 88 6.64 18.27 -16.75
C SER A 88 7.86 17.66 -16.07
N ALA A 89 8.40 16.56 -16.60
CA ALA A 89 9.63 15.96 -16.10
C ALA A 89 10.87 16.79 -16.45
N GLU A 90 10.97 17.29 -17.69
CA GLU A 90 12.05 18.19 -18.14
C GLU A 90 12.09 19.48 -17.33
N LYS A 91 10.92 20.01 -16.95
CA LYS A 91 10.78 21.20 -16.09
C LYS A 91 10.99 20.90 -14.61
N GLY A 92 11.24 19.65 -14.22
CA GLY A 92 11.51 19.23 -12.85
C GLY A 92 10.28 19.23 -11.93
N CYS A 93 9.06 19.33 -12.47
CA CYS A 93 7.83 19.27 -11.68
C CYS A 93 7.54 17.84 -11.18
N VAL A 94 7.97 16.83 -11.94
CA VAL A 94 7.85 15.41 -11.61
C VAL A 94 9.14 14.69 -12.01
N SER A 95 9.40 13.52 -11.43
CA SER A 95 10.47 12.63 -11.89
C SER A 95 9.88 11.39 -12.56
N ALA A 96 10.64 10.78 -13.47
CA ALA A 96 10.24 9.52 -14.11
C ALA A 96 9.96 8.42 -13.06
N THR A 97 10.77 8.37 -12.00
CA THR A 97 10.56 7.45 -10.87
C THR A 97 9.25 7.73 -10.12
N LEU A 98 8.90 9.00 -9.91
CA LEU A 98 7.64 9.37 -9.26
C LEU A 98 6.43 8.97 -10.11
N LEU A 99 6.46 9.23 -11.42
CA LEU A 99 5.39 8.84 -12.36
C LEU A 99 5.22 7.32 -12.42
N ALA A 100 6.33 6.59 -12.54
CA ALA A 100 6.32 5.12 -12.55
C ALA A 100 5.74 4.55 -11.24
N ARG A 101 6.18 5.08 -10.09
CA ARG A 101 5.64 4.70 -8.78
C ARG A 101 4.15 4.97 -8.69
N ARG A 102 3.67 6.15 -9.11
CA ARG A 102 2.25 6.49 -9.06
C ARG A 102 1.40 5.60 -9.95
N ARG A 103 1.92 5.18 -11.11
CA ARG A 103 1.22 4.22 -11.98
C ARG A 103 0.99 2.87 -11.29
N VAL A 104 2.02 2.36 -10.61
CA VAL A 104 1.92 1.11 -9.83
C VAL A 104 0.93 1.27 -8.67
N GLU A 105 1.03 2.35 -7.90
CA GLU A 105 0.15 2.57 -6.75
C GLU A 105 -1.33 2.73 -7.16
N TRP A 106 -1.61 3.37 -8.30
CA TRP A 106 -2.97 3.48 -8.84
C TRP A 106 -3.50 2.14 -9.36
N ASP A 107 -2.66 1.34 -10.00
CA ASP A 107 -3.03 0.01 -10.49
C ASP A 107 -3.33 -0.96 -9.33
N GLU A 108 -2.54 -0.91 -8.26
CA GLU A 108 -2.80 -1.62 -6.99
C GLU A 108 -4.09 -1.12 -6.31
N ALA A 109 -4.29 0.20 -6.23
CA ALA A 109 -5.52 0.78 -5.69
C ALA A 109 -6.75 0.34 -6.50
N ALA A 110 -6.66 0.34 -7.84
CA ALA A 110 -7.75 -0.09 -8.70
C ALA A 110 -8.09 -1.57 -8.50
N ARG A 111 -7.09 -2.46 -8.45
CA ARG A 111 -7.29 -3.90 -8.18
C ARG A 111 -7.89 -4.20 -6.81
N SER A 112 -7.56 -3.38 -5.81
CA SER A 112 -7.98 -3.58 -4.43
C SER A 112 -9.30 -2.89 -4.07
N THR A 113 -9.82 -2.01 -4.94
CA THR A 113 -11.08 -1.29 -4.71
C THR A 113 -12.27 -2.14 -5.18
N PRO A 114 -13.21 -2.49 -4.28
CA PRO A 114 -14.44 -3.17 -4.69
C PRO A 114 -15.23 -2.38 -5.74
N HIS A 115 -15.92 -3.09 -6.63
CA HIS A 115 -16.76 -2.43 -7.64
C HIS A 115 -17.80 -1.50 -7.01
N GLY A 116 -17.91 -0.28 -7.55
CA GLY A 116 -18.83 0.75 -7.07
C GLY A 116 -18.24 1.69 -6.02
N GLU A 117 -17.03 1.42 -5.53
CA GLU A 117 -16.32 2.34 -4.64
C GLU A 117 -15.30 3.23 -5.39
N PRO A 118 -15.04 4.47 -4.91
CA PRO A 118 -14.00 5.32 -5.47
C PRO A 118 -12.60 4.73 -5.26
N ILE A 119 -11.79 4.70 -6.33
CA ILE A 119 -10.38 4.34 -6.24
C ILE A 119 -9.63 5.49 -5.58
N VAL A 120 -8.99 5.22 -4.44
CA VAL A 120 -8.26 6.20 -3.65
C VAL A 120 -6.83 5.73 -3.41
N LEU A 121 -5.86 6.57 -3.76
CA LEU A 121 -4.45 6.31 -3.45
C LEU A 121 -4.24 6.30 -1.93
N GLY A 122 -3.56 5.27 -1.43
CA GLY A 122 -3.19 5.20 -0.02
C GLY A 122 -4.38 4.95 0.92
N ARG A 123 -5.45 4.29 0.46
CA ARG A 123 -6.37 3.60 1.38
C ARG A 123 -5.56 2.56 2.14
N LYS A 124 -4.97 2.97 3.27
CA LYS A 124 -4.44 2.06 4.27
C LYS A 124 -5.57 1.10 4.58
N ARG A 125 -5.36 -0.21 4.37
CA ARG A 125 -6.33 -1.20 4.81
C ARG A 125 -6.45 -1.00 6.32
N ALA A 126 -7.57 -0.48 6.80
CA ALA A 126 -7.83 -0.48 8.22
C ALA A 126 -8.44 -1.84 8.56
N LEU A 127 -7.94 -2.50 9.60
CA LEU A 127 -8.65 -3.65 10.14
C LEU A 127 -10.00 -3.17 10.70
N PRO A 128 -11.09 -3.92 10.49
CA PRO A 128 -12.37 -3.60 11.12
C PRO A 128 -12.22 -3.49 12.64
N GLU A 129 -12.93 -2.56 13.28
CA GLU A 129 -12.85 -2.39 14.75
C GLU A 129 -13.20 -3.69 15.49
N ALA A 130 -14.18 -4.44 14.99
CA ALA A 130 -14.54 -5.75 15.53
C ALA A 130 -13.37 -6.76 15.53
N THR A 131 -12.48 -6.69 14.53
CA THR A 131 -11.26 -7.52 14.48
C THR A 131 -10.24 -7.07 15.51
N LEU A 132 -10.06 -5.76 15.68
CA LEU A 132 -9.18 -5.20 16.71
C LEU A 132 -9.67 -5.56 18.12
N ASP A 133 -10.98 -5.48 18.35
CA ASP A 133 -11.61 -5.86 19.61
C ASP A 133 -11.44 -7.35 19.91
N ALA A 134 -11.55 -8.22 18.90
CA ALA A 134 -11.27 -9.64 19.05
C ALA A 134 -9.82 -9.89 19.50
N TYR A 135 -8.84 -9.21 18.89
CA TYR A 135 -7.44 -9.31 19.32
C TYR A 135 -7.25 -8.81 20.76
N ARG A 136 -7.82 -7.66 21.12
CA ARG A 136 -7.73 -7.10 22.48
C ARG A 136 -8.40 -7.98 23.54
N ALA A 137 -9.46 -8.70 23.16
CA ALA A 137 -10.17 -9.61 24.05
C ALA A 137 -9.46 -10.95 24.25
N ALA A 138 -8.69 -11.41 23.26
CA ALA A 138 -8.00 -12.69 23.26
C ALA A 138 -6.98 -12.84 24.41
N ILE A 139 -6.77 -14.08 24.82
CA ILE A 139 -5.75 -14.49 25.78
C ILE A 139 -4.62 -15.15 25.00
N TYR A 140 -3.41 -14.60 25.11
CA TYR A 140 -2.22 -15.11 24.44
C TYR A 140 -1.44 -15.97 25.42
N ARG A 141 -1.62 -17.29 25.34
CA ARG A 141 -1.02 -18.25 26.27
C ARG A 141 0.33 -18.72 25.77
N ILE A 142 1.34 -18.65 26.63
CA ILE A 142 2.69 -19.16 26.40
C ILE A 142 2.84 -20.46 27.22
N ASP A 143 3.27 -21.53 26.56
CA ASP A 143 3.61 -22.81 27.18
C ASP A 143 5.01 -22.76 27.82
N ALA A 144 5.17 -21.82 28.76
CA ALA A 144 6.26 -21.79 29.72
C ALA A 144 5.92 -22.66 30.95
N THR A 145 6.89 -22.85 31.84
CA THR A 145 6.67 -23.53 33.12
C THR A 145 7.02 -22.57 34.26
N PRO A 146 6.02 -22.00 34.98
CA PRO A 146 4.57 -22.18 34.78
C PRO A 146 4.04 -21.49 33.52
N ARG A 147 2.84 -21.88 33.07
CA ARG A 147 2.16 -21.26 31.93
C ARG A 147 1.90 -19.78 32.17
N ILE A 148 1.99 -18.97 31.11
CA ILE A 148 1.82 -17.52 31.18
C ILE A 148 0.71 -17.10 30.22
N ASP A 149 -0.32 -16.44 30.74
CA ASP A 149 -1.43 -15.90 29.96
C ASP A 149 -1.29 -14.38 29.85
N MET A 150 -1.09 -13.87 28.63
CA MET A 150 -0.97 -12.43 28.34
C MET A 150 -2.28 -11.87 27.79
N LYS A 151 -2.54 -10.59 28.07
CA LYS A 151 -3.61 -9.81 27.47
C LYS A 151 -3.07 -8.47 27.00
N ILE A 152 -3.50 -8.03 25.83
CA ILE A 152 -3.07 -6.75 25.25
C ILE A 152 -3.46 -5.59 26.18
N GLY A 153 -2.49 -4.71 26.44
CA GLY A 153 -2.63 -3.54 27.31
C GLY A 153 -2.57 -3.83 28.82
N ALA A 154 -2.43 -5.10 29.24
CA ALA A 154 -2.34 -5.47 30.64
C ALA A 154 -0.91 -5.89 31.01
N ALA A 155 -0.30 -5.18 31.96
CA ALA A 155 1.03 -5.51 32.47
C ALA A 155 1.08 -6.95 33.02
N ASN A 156 2.13 -7.69 32.68
CA ASN A 156 2.29 -9.09 33.06
C ASN A 156 3.69 -9.33 33.64
N ALA A 157 3.80 -9.50 34.96
CA ALA A 157 5.09 -9.69 35.63
C ALA A 157 5.76 -11.04 35.29
N ALA A 158 4.97 -12.06 34.91
CA ALA A 158 5.50 -13.36 34.55
C ALA A 158 6.24 -13.30 33.21
N VAL A 159 5.74 -12.55 32.21
CA VAL A 159 6.47 -12.37 30.96
C VAL A 159 7.74 -11.53 31.15
N VAL A 160 7.72 -10.52 32.03
CA VAL A 160 8.95 -9.77 32.39
C VAL A 160 10.00 -10.71 32.96
N SER A 161 9.60 -11.58 33.89
CA SER A 161 10.49 -12.57 34.50
C SER A 161 11.04 -13.55 33.46
N LEU A 162 10.20 -13.97 32.50
CA LEU A 162 10.59 -14.84 31.39
C LEU A 162 11.63 -14.17 30.47
N LEU A 163 11.42 -12.90 30.08
CA LEU A 163 12.37 -12.16 29.24
C LEU A 163 13.73 -12.02 29.94
N LEU A 164 13.74 -11.70 31.24
CA LEU A 164 14.97 -11.63 32.04
C LEU A 164 15.66 -12.98 32.17
N GLN A 165 14.91 -14.07 32.38
CA GLN A 165 15.47 -15.42 32.48
C GLN A 165 16.17 -15.85 31.18
N HIS A 166 15.67 -15.40 30.04
CA HIS A 166 16.23 -15.70 28.72
C HIS A 166 17.26 -14.65 28.24
N ASP A 167 17.54 -13.62 29.04
CA ASP A 167 18.46 -12.52 28.71
C ASP A 167 18.09 -11.82 27.39
N VAL A 168 16.80 -11.53 27.21
CA VAL A 168 16.26 -10.83 26.03
C VAL A 168 15.48 -9.59 26.42
N GLU A 169 15.44 -8.60 25.54
CA GLU A 169 14.77 -7.32 25.81
C GLU A 169 13.29 -7.31 25.40
N SER A 170 12.91 -8.16 24.46
CA SER A 170 11.56 -8.21 23.92
C SER A 170 11.24 -9.56 23.30
N ALA A 171 9.97 -9.76 22.97
CA ALA A 171 9.48 -10.93 22.27
C ALA A 171 8.26 -10.58 21.42
N VAL A 172 7.95 -11.48 20.49
CA VAL A 172 6.77 -11.39 19.60
C VAL A 172 5.98 -12.70 19.68
N PHE A 173 4.68 -12.59 19.91
CA PHE A 173 3.73 -13.67 19.78
C PHE A 173 3.13 -13.66 18.37
N VAL A 174 3.33 -14.73 17.61
CA VAL A 174 2.95 -14.83 16.18
C VAL A 174 2.48 -16.22 15.81
N THR A 175 1.55 -16.29 14.86
CA THR A 175 1.07 -17.52 14.21
C THR A 175 1.25 -17.39 12.70
N ALA A 176 1.32 -18.52 11.99
CA ALA A 176 1.28 -18.54 10.52
C ALA A 176 -0.10 -18.90 9.96
N PHE A 177 -1.06 -19.19 10.83
CA PHE A 177 -2.40 -19.61 10.46
C PHE A 177 -3.16 -18.49 9.77
N ASN A 178 -4.08 -18.90 8.90
CA ASN A 178 -5.13 -18.05 8.32
C ASN A 178 -4.60 -16.67 7.85
N PRO A 179 -3.71 -16.62 6.85
CA PRO A 179 -3.09 -15.37 6.42
C PRO A 179 -4.14 -14.33 6.05
N PHE A 180 -3.99 -13.13 6.60
CA PHE A 180 -4.91 -12.00 6.52
C PHE A 180 -6.35 -12.33 6.98
N GLY A 181 -6.54 -13.37 7.79
CA GLY A 181 -7.83 -13.89 8.23
C GLY A 181 -8.52 -14.83 7.23
N HIS A 182 -7.86 -15.21 6.14
CA HIS A 182 -8.39 -16.18 5.19
C HIS A 182 -8.26 -17.60 5.75
N VAL A 183 -9.38 -18.24 6.08
CA VAL A 183 -9.41 -19.60 6.61
C VAL A 183 -8.83 -20.58 5.59
N LEU A 184 -7.80 -21.31 5.99
CA LEU A 184 -7.17 -22.36 5.19
C LEU A 184 -7.51 -23.76 5.73
N ALA A 185 -7.23 -24.79 4.92
CA ALA A 185 -7.34 -26.17 5.36
C ALA A 185 -6.34 -26.46 6.50
N PRO A 186 -6.67 -27.39 7.43
CA PRO A 186 -5.78 -27.72 8.55
C PRO A 186 -4.36 -28.13 8.12
N GLU A 187 -4.22 -28.90 7.04
CA GLU A 187 -2.90 -29.29 6.50
C GLU A 187 -2.08 -28.09 6.01
N ASP A 188 -2.72 -27.10 5.37
CA ASP A 188 -2.07 -25.91 4.86
C ASP A 188 -1.60 -25.02 6.02
N ASN A 189 -2.46 -24.81 7.01
CA ASN A 189 -2.10 -24.08 8.23
C ASN A 189 -0.94 -24.77 8.98
N ALA A 190 -0.96 -26.10 9.08
CA ALA A 190 0.13 -26.86 9.68
C ALA A 190 1.44 -26.74 8.87
N ALA A 191 1.38 -26.74 7.54
CA ALA A 191 2.55 -26.52 6.69
C ALA A 191 3.13 -25.11 6.87
N ARG A 192 2.28 -24.08 6.87
CA ARG A 192 2.69 -22.69 7.14
C ARG A 192 3.33 -22.53 8.51
N GLN A 193 2.77 -23.16 9.54
CA GLN A 193 3.32 -23.11 10.90
C GLN A 193 4.68 -23.77 11.00
N ARG A 194 4.93 -24.88 10.29
CA ARG A 194 6.27 -25.47 10.20
C ARG A 194 7.26 -24.51 9.54
N SER A 195 6.87 -23.85 8.47
CA SER A 195 7.71 -22.84 7.81
C SER A 195 8.00 -21.63 8.71
N LEU A 196 7.07 -21.24 9.58
CA LEU A 196 7.32 -20.21 10.61
C LEU A 196 8.36 -20.65 11.63
N ILE A 197 8.27 -21.89 12.12
CA ILE A 197 9.28 -22.46 13.04
C ILE A 197 10.66 -22.48 12.39
N GLU A 198 10.75 -22.96 11.15
CA GLU A 198 11.99 -22.99 10.37
C GLU A 198 12.56 -21.59 10.20
N ARG A 199 11.73 -20.62 9.79
CA ARG A 199 12.14 -19.23 9.58
C ARG A 199 12.68 -18.59 10.87
N VAL A 200 12.02 -18.82 12.01
CA VAL A 200 12.50 -18.33 13.31
C VAL A 200 13.86 -18.93 13.65
N GLY A 201 14.07 -20.23 13.36
CA GLY A 201 15.35 -20.90 13.53
C GLY A 201 16.45 -20.34 12.61
N GLU A 202 16.14 -20.05 11.35
CA GLU A 202 17.06 -19.41 10.40
C GLU A 202 17.49 -18.01 10.84
N MET A 203 16.62 -17.29 11.54
CA MET A 203 16.92 -15.99 12.17
C MET A 203 17.80 -16.13 13.43
N GLY A 204 18.13 -17.34 13.87
CA GLY A 204 18.88 -17.61 15.09
C GLY A 204 18.10 -17.32 16.37
N LEU A 205 16.77 -17.20 16.28
CA LEU A 205 15.90 -16.86 17.40
C LEU A 205 15.35 -18.14 18.04
N ARG A 206 15.02 -18.03 19.33
CA ARG A 206 14.37 -19.10 20.09
C ARG A 206 12.89 -18.78 20.22
N ALA A 207 12.04 -19.81 20.16
CA ALA A 207 10.62 -19.65 20.39
C ALA A 207 10.11 -20.67 21.42
N LEU A 208 9.12 -20.24 22.20
CA LEU A 208 8.30 -21.11 23.02
C LEU A 208 6.97 -21.36 22.32
N PRO A 209 6.37 -22.56 22.43
CA PRO A 209 5.03 -22.79 21.94
C PRO A 209 4.00 -21.96 22.69
N GLY A 210 2.89 -21.67 22.04
CA GLY A 210 1.76 -20.97 22.64
C GLY A 210 0.48 -21.16 21.83
N GLU A 211 -0.61 -20.63 22.35
CA GLU A 211 -1.91 -20.65 21.69
C GLU A 211 -2.65 -19.32 21.90
N GLY A 212 -3.29 -18.84 20.83
CA GLY A 212 -4.25 -17.75 20.94
C GLY A 212 -5.60 -18.32 21.38
N VAL A 213 -6.02 -18.00 22.61
CA VAL A 213 -7.29 -18.44 23.17
C VAL A 213 -8.31 -17.32 23.04
N ASP A 214 -9.39 -17.59 22.30
CA ASP A 214 -10.55 -16.70 22.27
C ASP A 214 -11.49 -17.03 23.45
N PRO A 215 -11.69 -16.11 24.42
CA PRO A 215 -12.60 -16.34 25.54
C PRO A 215 -14.05 -16.53 25.12
N MET A 216 -14.44 -16.01 23.94
CA MET A 216 -15.78 -16.15 23.39
C MET A 216 -15.96 -17.44 22.58
N ASN A 217 -14.87 -18.20 22.38
CA ASN A 217 -14.84 -19.48 21.67
C ASN A 217 -15.42 -19.39 20.23
N ILE A 218 -15.27 -18.23 19.60
CA ILE A 218 -15.70 -17.91 18.22
C ILE A 218 -14.65 -18.42 17.22
N TRP A 219 -13.37 -18.48 17.61
CA TRP A 219 -12.26 -18.97 16.78
C TRP A 219 -11.57 -20.19 17.42
N SER A 220 -11.07 -21.10 16.59
CA SER A 220 -10.28 -22.26 17.03
C SER A 220 -8.91 -21.80 17.55
N ALA A 221 -8.46 -22.36 18.69
CA ALA A 221 -7.14 -22.06 19.24
C ALA A 221 -6.04 -22.32 18.19
N GLU A 222 -5.30 -21.26 17.84
CA GLU A 222 -4.28 -21.33 16.80
C GLU A 222 -2.92 -21.59 17.43
N THR A 223 -2.23 -22.63 16.96
CA THR A 223 -0.85 -22.90 17.35
C THR A 223 0.00 -21.67 17.02
N SER A 224 0.67 -21.14 18.03
CA SER A 224 1.42 -19.89 17.95
C SER A 224 2.83 -20.08 18.53
N LEU A 225 3.70 -19.12 18.25
CA LEU A 225 5.06 -19.05 18.77
C LEU A 225 5.25 -17.75 19.54
N PHE A 226 5.85 -17.87 20.72
CA PHE A 226 6.40 -16.73 21.46
C PHE A 226 7.91 -16.65 21.19
N VAL A 227 8.28 -15.81 20.23
CA VAL A 227 9.64 -15.65 19.71
C VAL A 227 10.43 -14.69 20.59
N LEU A 228 11.38 -15.22 21.35
CA LEU A 228 12.23 -14.49 22.28
C LEU A 228 13.33 -13.72 21.53
N GLY A 229 13.60 -12.48 21.95
CA GLY A 229 14.57 -11.60 21.32
C GLY A 229 14.10 -10.94 20.02
N ALA A 230 12.83 -11.17 19.63
CA ALA A 230 12.27 -10.53 18.44
C ALA A 230 12.11 -9.02 18.65
N THR A 231 12.68 -8.25 17.72
CA THR A 231 12.58 -6.78 17.67
C THR A 231 11.33 -6.35 16.88
N PRO A 232 10.95 -5.06 16.90
CA PRO A 232 9.90 -4.55 16.01
C PRO A 232 10.18 -4.84 14.52
N GLY A 233 11.44 -4.76 14.08
CA GLY A 233 11.81 -5.12 12.70
C GLY A 233 11.65 -6.61 12.41
N THR A 234 11.93 -7.47 13.39
CA THR A 234 11.63 -8.91 13.30
C THR A 234 10.13 -9.15 13.24
N ALA A 235 9.35 -8.42 14.05
CA ALA A 235 7.89 -8.49 14.05
C ALA A 235 7.31 -8.17 12.67
N ASP A 236 7.76 -7.08 12.05
CA ASP A 236 7.36 -6.67 10.71
C ASP A 236 7.75 -7.74 9.66
N ALA A 237 8.98 -8.27 9.73
CA ALA A 237 9.42 -9.32 8.80
C ALA A 237 8.60 -10.62 8.91
N LEU A 238 8.26 -11.04 10.13
CA LEU A 238 7.40 -12.22 10.36
C LEU A 238 5.96 -11.95 9.92
N MET A 239 5.41 -10.77 10.25
CA MET A 239 4.07 -10.37 9.79
C MET A 239 3.96 -10.38 8.27
N THR A 240 4.91 -9.76 7.56
CA THR A 240 4.90 -9.71 6.10
C THR A 240 5.16 -11.07 5.49
N GLY A 241 6.12 -11.84 6.00
CA GLY A 241 6.46 -13.16 5.48
C GLY A 241 5.33 -14.19 5.60
N PHE A 242 4.51 -14.08 6.65
CA PHE A 242 3.42 -15.01 6.93
C PHE A 242 2.02 -14.40 6.72
N GLY A 243 1.95 -13.20 6.15
CA GLY A 243 0.70 -12.50 5.84
C GLY A 243 -0.20 -12.33 7.07
N GLN A 244 0.36 -11.95 8.22
CA GLN A 244 -0.42 -11.75 9.44
C GLN A 244 -0.95 -10.33 9.53
N ASN A 245 -2.21 -10.18 9.94
CA ASN A 245 -2.82 -8.86 10.14
C ASN A 245 -2.14 -8.06 11.27
N ALA A 246 -1.71 -8.78 12.31
CA ALA A 246 -1.07 -8.21 13.49
C ALA A 246 -0.29 -9.30 14.24
N VAL A 247 0.60 -8.88 15.13
CA VAL A 247 1.25 -9.72 16.15
C VAL A 247 1.17 -9.03 17.50
N VAL A 248 1.41 -9.79 18.58
CA VAL A 248 1.54 -9.20 19.92
C VAL A 248 3.00 -9.05 20.27
N TYR A 249 3.43 -7.82 20.51
CA TYR A 249 4.78 -7.50 20.94
C TYR A 249 4.80 -7.23 22.43
N VAL A 250 5.90 -7.58 23.11
CA VAL A 250 6.10 -7.21 24.50
C VAL A 250 7.57 -6.95 24.74
N ASP A 251 7.87 -5.88 25.48
CA ASP A 251 9.22 -5.49 25.88
C ASP A 251 9.43 -5.68 27.40
N ARG A 252 10.51 -5.11 27.93
CA ARG A 252 10.85 -5.19 29.37
C ARG A 252 9.84 -4.49 30.29
N ALA A 253 8.98 -3.60 29.78
CA ALA A 253 7.89 -3.04 30.57
C ALA A 253 6.80 -4.09 30.85
N GLY A 254 6.76 -5.18 30.07
CA GLY A 254 5.85 -6.30 30.28
C GLY A 254 4.40 -6.01 29.93
N VAL A 255 4.15 -4.97 29.14
CA VAL A 255 2.82 -4.62 28.64
C VAL A 255 2.72 -5.13 27.20
N PRO A 256 1.92 -6.18 26.91
CA PRO A 256 1.76 -6.66 25.55
C PRO A 256 0.99 -5.64 24.70
N GLU A 257 1.50 -5.34 23.53
CA GLU A 257 0.97 -4.36 22.59
C GLU A 257 0.62 -5.02 21.25
N LEU A 258 -0.46 -4.55 20.63
CA LEU A 258 -0.84 -4.99 19.30
C LEU A 258 -0.03 -4.25 18.25
N LEU A 259 0.83 -4.97 17.54
CA LEU A 259 1.57 -4.46 16.40
C LEU A 259 0.84 -4.85 15.11
N LEU A 260 0.32 -3.86 14.39
CA LEU A 260 -0.38 -4.07 13.11
C LEU A 260 0.59 -4.32 11.96
N HIS A 261 0.17 -5.05 10.94
CA HIS A 261 0.95 -5.23 9.70
C HIS A 261 1.40 -3.87 9.12
N PRO A 262 2.62 -3.75 8.55
CA PRO A 262 3.11 -2.49 7.97
C PRO A 262 2.16 -1.81 6.98
N ASP A 263 1.42 -2.58 6.18
CA ASP A 263 0.40 -2.08 5.24
C ASP A 263 -0.76 -1.31 5.90
N TYR A 264 -0.92 -1.43 7.23
CA TYR A 264 -1.94 -0.73 8.01
C TYR A 264 -1.41 0.54 8.67
N ARG A 265 -0.09 0.79 8.66
CA ARG A 265 0.58 1.87 9.39
C ARG A 265 0.88 3.10 8.55
#